data_AF-A0A2P8D211-F1
#
_entry.id   AF-A0A2P8D211-F1
#
_cell.length_a   1.000
_cell.length_b   1.000
_cell.length_c   1.000
_cell.angle_alpha   90.00
_cell.angle_beta   90.00
_cell.angle_gamma   90.00
#
_symmetry.space_group_name_H-M   'P 1'
#
loop_
_entity.id
_entity.type
_entity.pdbx_description
1 polymer ?
#
loop_
_entity_poly.entity_id
_entity_poly.type
_entity_poly.pdbx_seq_one_letter_code
_entity_poly.pdbx_strand_id
1 'polypeptide(L)'
;MKTANWCSVCKANGERAIAALHENNKDGTYQFVMNDISSPETAKKSAPEIEKLGLTQAMEPYMATGVVYLFDAQTKKPINQLIMALSNEDIARAMAYFKQGK
;
A
#
# COMPACT_ATOMS: atom_id res chain seq x y z
N MET A 1 -0.79 -2.12 -0.68
CA MET A 1 0.52 -2.00 -1.37
C MET A 1 0.43 -2.77 -2.67
N LYS A 2 0.62 -2.14 -3.83
CA LYS A 2 0.54 -2.82 -5.13
C LYS A 2 1.96 -3.11 -5.64
N THR A 3 2.30 -4.39 -5.76
CA THR A 3 3.66 -4.85 -6.07
C THR A 3 3.68 -5.78 -7.27
N ALA A 4 4.85 -5.92 -7.88
CA ALA A 4 5.11 -6.92 -8.91
C ALA A 4 6.61 -7.24 -8.98
N ASN A 5 6.94 -8.46 -9.36
CA ASN A 5 8.31 -8.92 -9.54
C ASN A 5 8.99 -8.31 -10.78
N TRP A 6 8.26 -7.64 -11.67
CA TRP A 6 8.79 -6.92 -12.82
C TRP A 6 8.84 -5.40 -12.59
N CYS A 7 8.32 -4.92 -11.45
CA CYS A 7 8.34 -3.50 -11.07
C CYS A 7 9.72 -3.10 -10.54
N SER A 8 10.41 -2.21 -11.26
CA SER A 8 11.76 -1.72 -10.90
C SER A 8 11.78 -1.03 -9.53
N VAL A 9 10.78 -0.19 -9.23
CA VAL A 9 10.64 0.47 -7.94
C VAL A 9 10.49 -0.54 -6.81
N CYS A 10 9.73 -1.60 -7.04
CA CYS A 10 9.47 -2.67 -6.07
C CYS A 10 10.74 -3.44 -5.76
N LYS A 11 11.54 -3.78 -6.79
CA LYS A 11 12.83 -4.46 -6.60
C LYS A 11 13.83 -3.59 -5.83
N ALA A 12 13.95 -2.32 -6.22
CA ALA A 12 14.95 -1.43 -5.67
C ALA A 12 14.61 -0.95 -4.25
N ASN A 13 13.33 -0.83 -3.91
CA ASN A 13 12.90 -0.14 -2.69
C ASN A 13 11.90 -0.90 -1.83
N GLY A 14 11.29 -1.99 -2.33
CA GLY A 14 10.11 -2.61 -1.72
C GLY A 14 10.37 -3.09 -0.30
N GLU A 15 11.44 -3.84 -0.07
CA GLU A 15 11.78 -4.38 1.25
C GLU A 15 12.00 -3.25 2.28
N ARG A 16 12.84 -2.27 1.94
CA ARG A 16 13.12 -1.11 2.79
C ARG A 16 11.85 -0.27 3.04
N ALA A 17 11.04 -0.02 2.02
CA ALA A 17 9.81 0.75 2.17
C ALA A 17 8.80 0.02 3.08
N ILE A 18 8.64 -1.29 2.93
CA ILE A 18 7.78 -2.11 3.79
C ILE A 18 8.29 -2.06 5.24
N ALA A 19 9.60 -2.23 5.46
CA ALA A 19 10.18 -2.11 6.80
C ALA A 19 9.91 -0.74 7.44
N ALA A 20 10.09 0.36 6.68
CA ALA A 20 9.79 1.71 7.16
C ALA A 20 8.32 1.91 7.48
N LEU A 21 7.40 1.38 6.67
CA LEU A 21 5.96 1.41 6.94
C LEU A 21 5.61 0.68 8.25
N HIS A 22 6.18 -0.50 8.47
CA HIS A 22 5.94 -1.26 9.71
C HIS A 22 6.54 -0.58 10.93
N GLU A 23 7.76 -0.05 10.84
CA GLU A 23 8.42 0.65 11.95
C GLU A 23 7.66 1.91 12.40
N ASN A 24 6.97 2.58 11.47
CA ASN A 24 6.16 3.78 11.75
C ASN A 24 4.67 3.48 12.06
N ASN A 25 4.30 2.21 12.16
CA ASN A 25 2.94 1.75 12.46
C ASN A 25 2.84 0.91 13.74
N LYS A 26 3.67 1.21 14.76
CA LYS A 26 3.69 0.41 16.01
C LYS A 26 2.38 0.47 16.82
N ASP A 27 1.58 1.50 16.59
CA ASP A 27 0.24 1.66 17.18
C ASP A 27 -0.86 0.89 16.45
N GLY A 28 -0.55 0.26 15.30
CA GLY A 28 -1.51 -0.49 14.51
C GLY A 28 -2.55 0.38 13.78
N THR A 29 -2.32 1.68 13.63
CA THR A 29 -3.28 2.60 12.98
C THR A 29 -3.59 2.20 11.54
N TYR A 30 -2.59 1.66 10.83
CA TYR A 30 -2.72 1.20 9.45
C TYR A 30 -2.83 -0.32 9.39
N GLN A 31 -3.75 -0.81 8.55
CA GLN A 31 -3.73 -2.19 8.09
C GLN A 31 -3.01 -2.25 6.74
N PHE A 32 -1.96 -3.06 6.65
CA PHE A 32 -1.22 -3.26 5.41
C PHE A 32 -1.70 -4.52 4.69
N VAL A 33 -2.09 -4.37 3.42
CA VAL A 33 -2.42 -5.49 2.53
C VAL A 33 -1.53 -5.46 1.30
N MET A 34 -0.96 -6.61 0.95
CA MET A 34 -0.16 -6.78 -0.25
C MET A 34 -1.04 -7.23 -1.41
N ASN A 35 -0.99 -6.48 -2.52
CA ASN A 35 -1.62 -6.82 -3.78
C ASN A 35 -0.53 -7.10 -4.81
N ASP A 36 -0.13 -8.37 -4.93
CA ASP A 36 0.96 -8.80 -5.79
C ASP A 36 0.43 -9.20 -7.16
N ILE A 37 0.68 -8.35 -8.17
CA ILE A 37 0.26 -8.57 -9.55
C ILE A 37 1.42 -9.04 -10.46
N SER A 38 2.41 -9.72 -9.89
CA SER A 38 3.53 -10.33 -10.63
C SER A 38 3.05 -11.28 -11.73
N SER A 39 2.02 -12.08 -11.46
CA SER A 39 1.43 -13.02 -12.40
C SER A 39 -0.09 -13.14 -12.17
N PRO A 40 -0.84 -13.78 -13.10
CA PRO A 40 -2.25 -14.09 -12.88
C PRO A 40 -2.50 -14.88 -11.58
N GLU A 41 -1.59 -15.80 -11.24
CA GLU A 41 -1.69 -16.63 -10.03
C GLU A 41 -1.50 -15.80 -8.76
N THR A 42 -0.51 -14.90 -8.71
CA THR A 42 -0.30 -14.05 -7.52
C THR A 42 -1.43 -13.05 -7.38
N ALA A 43 -1.91 -12.47 -8.49
CA ALA A 43 -3.03 -11.54 -8.49
C ALA A 43 -4.30 -12.20 -7.96
N LYS A 44 -4.59 -13.43 -8.41
CA LYS A 44 -5.72 -14.23 -7.90
C LYS A 44 -5.56 -14.57 -6.42
N LYS A 45 -4.34 -14.80 -5.93
CA LYS A 45 -4.07 -15.09 -4.51
C LYS A 45 -4.22 -13.85 -3.62
N SER A 46 -3.90 -12.66 -4.10
CA SER A 46 -4.01 -11.43 -3.30
C SER A 46 -5.38 -10.74 -3.38
N ALA A 47 -6.16 -10.99 -4.42
CA ALA A 47 -7.49 -10.39 -4.58
C ALA A 47 -8.44 -10.62 -3.38
N PRO A 48 -8.52 -11.81 -2.75
CA PRO A 48 -9.42 -12.05 -1.63
C PRO A 48 -9.20 -11.11 -0.43
N GLU A 49 -7.97 -10.68 -0.17
CA GLU A 49 -7.68 -9.76 0.94
C GLU A 49 -8.20 -8.34 0.66
N ILE A 50 -8.25 -7.93 -0.60
CA ILE A 50 -8.86 -6.66 -1.02
C ILE A 50 -10.39 -6.76 -1.00
N GLU A 51 -10.94 -7.89 -1.44
CA GLU A 51 -12.38 -8.18 -1.44
C GLU A 51 -12.96 -8.17 -0.02
N LYS A 52 -12.29 -8.84 0.94
CA LYS A 52 -12.68 -8.84 2.36
C LYS A 52 -12.78 -7.44 2.95
N LEU A 53 -12.01 -6.48 2.43
CA LEU A 53 -12.01 -5.09 2.88
C LEU A 53 -13.06 -4.23 2.16
N GLY A 54 -13.77 -4.77 1.16
CA GLY A 54 -14.72 -4.03 0.33
C GLY A 54 -14.06 -3.01 -0.59
N LEU A 55 -12.79 -3.21 -0.95
CA LEU A 55 -11.99 -2.25 -1.71
C LEU A 55 -11.89 -2.55 -3.21
N THR A 56 -12.49 -3.64 -3.70
CA THR A 56 -12.34 -4.10 -5.09
C THR A 56 -12.64 -3.01 -6.13
N GLN A 57 -13.81 -2.37 -6.05
CA GLN A 57 -14.20 -1.29 -6.97
C GLN A 57 -13.34 -0.04 -6.77
N ALA A 58 -13.04 0.32 -5.51
CA ALA A 58 -12.21 1.48 -5.21
C ALA A 58 -10.79 1.35 -5.78
N MET A 59 -10.31 0.13 -6.01
CA MET A 59 -8.99 -0.17 -6.53
C MET A 59 -8.87 -0.19 -8.06
N GLU A 60 -9.98 -0.21 -8.80
CA GLU A 60 -9.97 -0.24 -10.28
C GLU A 60 -9.12 0.87 -10.94
N PRO A 61 -9.21 2.16 -10.53
CA PRO A 61 -8.38 3.20 -11.15
C PRO A 61 -6.90 3.14 -10.73
N TYR A 62 -6.55 2.32 -9.73
CA TYR A 62 -5.22 2.31 -9.12
C TYR A 62 -4.36 1.18 -9.67
N MET A 63 -3.77 1.41 -10.83
CA MET A 63 -3.05 0.39 -11.60
C MET A 63 -1.53 0.38 -11.40
N ALA A 64 -0.94 1.43 -10.85
CA ALA A 64 0.51 1.54 -10.71
C ALA A 64 1.08 0.60 -9.63
N THR A 65 2.21 -0.03 -9.94
CA THR A 65 3.00 -0.84 -9.01
C THR A 65 4.06 0.03 -8.32
N GLY A 66 4.55 -0.43 -7.16
CA GLY A 66 5.49 0.36 -6.35
C GLY A 66 4.80 1.48 -5.60
N VAL A 67 3.49 1.37 -5.40
CA VAL A 67 2.65 2.38 -4.76
C VAL A 67 1.88 1.77 -3.58
N VAL A 68 1.78 2.52 -2.50
CA VAL A 68 0.93 2.27 -1.35
C VAL A 68 -0.28 3.17 -1.49
N TYR A 69 -1.45 2.58 -1.73
CA TYR A 69 -2.73 3.31 -1.77
C TYR A 69 -3.35 3.30 -0.38
N LEU A 70 -3.74 4.48 0.11
CA LEU A 70 -4.35 4.66 1.41
C LEU A 70 -5.86 4.89 1.23
N PHE A 71 -6.64 4.16 2.01
CA PHE A 71 -8.09 4.26 2.03
C PHE A 71 -8.56 4.47 3.46
N ASP A 72 -9.65 5.21 3.61
CA ASP A 72 -10.32 5.34 4.89
C ASP A 72 -11.00 4.02 5.27
N ALA A 73 -10.75 3.56 6.50
CA ALA A 73 -11.18 2.24 6.94
C ALA A 73 -12.70 2.10 7.04
N GLN A 74 -13.42 3.19 7.31
CA GLN A 74 -14.88 3.20 7.48
C GLN A 74 -15.60 3.42 6.16
N THR A 75 -15.24 4.49 5.44
CA THR A 75 -15.93 4.94 4.23
C THR A 75 -15.41 4.27 2.95
N LYS A 76 -14.25 3.60 3.03
CA LYS A 76 -13.54 2.98 1.88
C LYS A 76 -13.10 3.98 0.81
N LYS A 77 -13.21 5.28 1.09
CA LYS A 77 -12.79 6.34 0.16
C LYS A 77 -11.26 6.41 0.10
N PRO A 78 -10.67 6.68 -1.06
CA PRO A 78 -9.25 6.93 -1.16
C PRO A 78 -8.88 8.19 -0.37
N ILE A 79 -7.79 8.11 0.38
CA ILE A 79 -7.21 9.24 1.12
C ILE A 79 -6.07 9.82 0.29
N ASN A 80 -5.06 9.00 -0.01
CA ASN A 80 -3.86 9.40 -0.74
C ASN A 80 -3.06 8.17 -1.22
N GLN A 81 -1.88 8.41 -1.76
CA GLN A 81 -0.93 7.38 -2.17
C GLN A 81 0.52 7.76 -1.81
N LEU A 82 1.36 6.75 -1.62
CA LEU A 82 2.80 6.90 -1.39
C LEU A 82 3.58 6.03 -2.36
N ILE A 83 4.64 6.58 -2.94
CA ILE A 83 5.53 5.83 -3.81
C ILE A 83 6.58 5.15 -2.93
N MET A 84 6.83 3.86 -3.15
CA MET A 84 7.84 3.09 -2.41
C MET A 84 9.27 3.61 -2.61
N ALA A 85 9.50 4.49 -3.59
CA ALA A 85 10.79 5.15 -3.83
C ALA A 85 11.11 6.28 -2.83
N LEU A 86 10.14 6.73 -2.02
CA LEU A 86 10.37 7.77 -1.00
C LEU A 86 11.38 7.30 0.06
N SER A 87 12.17 8.22 0.61
CA SER A 87 13.11 7.94 1.71
C SER A 87 12.39 7.40 2.96
N ASN A 88 13.13 6.83 3.92
CA ASN A 88 12.52 6.35 5.17
C ASN A 88 11.90 7.52 5.94
N GLU A 89 12.59 8.67 5.96
CA GLU A 89 12.13 9.91 6.59
C GLU A 89 10.85 10.43 5.93
N ASP A 90 10.76 10.38 4.59
CA ASP A 90 9.56 10.80 3.87
C ASP A 90 8.37 9.87 4.11
N ILE A 91 8.59 8.55 4.16
CA ILE A 91 7.55 7.58 4.52
C ILE A 91 7.04 7.87 5.94
N ALA A 92 7.94 8.08 6.90
CA ALA A 92 7.59 8.39 8.28
C ALA A 92 6.77 9.69 8.38
N ARG A 93 7.23 10.77 7.71
CA ARG A 93 6.53 12.06 7.68
C ARG A 93 5.14 11.94 7.06
N ALA A 94 5.03 11.24 5.94
CA ALA A 94 3.75 11.05 5.28
C ALA A 94 2.77 10.25 6.14
N MET A 95 3.22 9.18 6.79
CA MET A 95 2.38 8.41 7.71
C MET A 95 1.92 9.28 8.89
N ALA A 96 2.82 10.03 9.52
CA ALA A 96 2.45 10.91 10.62
C ALA A 96 1.40 11.97 10.19
N TYR A 97 1.56 12.55 9.00
CA TYR A 97 0.61 13.51 8.44
C TYR A 97 -0.79 12.89 8.24
N PHE A 98 -0.87 11.70 7.62
CA PHE A 98 -2.16 11.06 7.38
C PHE A 98 -2.84 10.50 8.64
N LYS A 99 -2.11 10.31 9.75
CA LYS A 99 -2.72 9.98 11.04
C LYS A 99 -3.50 11.15 11.64
N GLN A 100 -3.04 12.38 11.41
CA GLN A 100 -3.61 13.60 12.01
C GLN A 100 -4.89 14.09 11.30
N GLY A 101 -5.13 13.66 10.07
CA GLY A 101 -6.32 14.03 9.28
C GLY A 101 -7.55 13.15 9.52
N LYS A 102 -7.63 12.46 10.66
CA LYS A 102 -8.83 11.74 11.14
C LYS A 102 -9.65 12.62 12.06
#